data_AF-A0A2S9GP37-F1
#
_entry.id   AF-A0A2S9GP37-F1
#
_cell.length_a   1.000
_cell.length_b   1.000
_cell.length_c   1.000
_cell.angle_alpha   90.00
_cell.angle_beta   90.00
_cell.angle_gamma   90.00
#
_symmetry.space_group_name_H-M   'P 1'
#
loop_
_entity.id
_entity.type
_entity.pdbx_description
1 polymer ?
#
loop_
_entity_poly.entity_id
_entity_poly.type
_entity_poly.pdbx_seq_one_letter_code
_entity_poly.pdbx_strand_id
1 'polypeptide(L)' 'PEAGDIIAASPEQAVTAISRPLGRKNIAALGQCELTLGSEVIATATVRSFYITVPADLAAWPDEPAGSLPGTGLADL' A
#
# COMPACT_ATOMS: atom_id res chain seq x y z
N PRO A 1 15.64 4.94 -4.07
CA PRO A 1 16.33 4.55 -2.81
C PRO A 1 16.39 5.67 -1.77
N GLU A 2 15.51 6.67 -1.85
CA GLU A 2 15.58 7.91 -1.04
C GLU A 2 14.25 8.23 -0.35
N ALA A 3 13.21 7.43 -0.63
CA ALA A 3 11.86 7.66 -0.14
C ALA A 3 11.77 7.65 1.40
N GLY A 4 12.54 6.78 2.06
CA GLY A 4 12.58 6.70 3.53
C GLY A 4 13.07 8.00 4.17
N ASP A 5 14.15 8.57 3.63
CA ASP A 5 14.72 9.83 4.12
C ASP A 5 13.78 11.00 3.87
N ILE A 6 13.12 11.04 2.71
CA ILE A 6 12.14 12.08 2.36
C ILE A 6 10.93 12.02 3.31
N ILE A 7 10.42 10.83 3.61
CA ILE A 7 9.32 10.64 4.56
C ILE A 7 9.76 11.05 5.98
N ALA A 8 10.95 10.62 6.41
CA ALA A 8 11.48 10.95 7.73
C ALA A 8 11.70 12.46 7.93
N ALA A 9 12.04 13.18 6.86
CA ALA A 9 12.21 14.64 6.89
C ALA A 9 10.89 15.41 7.00
N SER A 10 9.72 14.76 6.84
CA SER A 10 8.40 15.41 6.90
C SER A 10 7.34 14.48 7.53
N PRO A 11 7.48 14.12 8.82
CA PRO A 11 6.65 13.09 9.47
C PRO A 11 5.17 13.48 9.59
N GLU A 12 4.88 14.78 9.58
CA GLU A 12 3.51 15.31 9.68
C GLU A 12 2.74 15.23 8.35
N GLN A 13 3.44 14.99 7.23
CA GLN A 13 2.84 14.90 5.92
C GLN A 13 2.48 13.45 5.59
N ALA A 14 1.23 13.25 5.18
CA ALA A 14 0.79 11.94 4.73
C ALA A 14 1.31 11.64 3.32
N VAL A 15 1.80 10.42 3.12
CA VAL A 15 2.03 9.87 1.78
C VAL A 15 0.67 9.57 1.13
N THR A 16 0.44 10.13 -0.05
CA THR A 16 -0.75 9.84 -0.86
C THR A 16 -0.41 8.90 -1.99
N ALA A 17 -1.34 8.00 -2.32
CA ALA A 17 -1.14 7.02 -3.39
C ALA A 17 -2.26 7.15 -4.43
N ILE A 18 -1.90 7.40 -5.69
CA ILE A 18 -2.86 7.48 -6.80
C ILE A 18 -2.59 6.33 -7.77
N SER A 19 -3.59 5.44 -7.90
CA SER A 19 -3.54 4.29 -8.80
C SER A 19 -4.30 4.57 -10.09
N ARG A 20 -3.71 4.18 -11.22
CA ARG A 20 -4.36 4.16 -12.54
C ARG A 20 -4.38 2.73 -13.09
N PRO A 21 -5.47 2.29 -13.76
CA PRO A 21 -5.51 0.97 -14.38
C PRO A 21 -4.35 0.74 -15.35
N LEU A 22 -3.70 -0.41 -15.25
CA LEU A 22 -2.60 -0.83 -16.11
C LEU A 22 -2.98 -2.14 -16.82
N GLY A 23 -3.24 -2.04 -18.13
CA GLY A 23 -3.60 -3.19 -18.96
C GLY A 23 -5.09 -3.54 -18.97
N ARG A 24 -5.44 -4.67 -19.60
CA ARG A 24 -6.84 -5.11 -19.75
C ARG A 24 -7.36 -5.79 -18.49
N LYS A 25 -8.55 -5.39 -18.06
CA LYS A 25 -9.28 -5.99 -16.93
C LYS A 25 -9.82 -7.36 -17.35
N ASN A 26 -9.20 -8.44 -16.86
CA ASN A 26 -9.77 -9.80 -16.94
C ASN A 26 -10.26 -10.20 -15.53
N ILE A 27 -9.87 -11.36 -15.02
CA ILE A 27 -10.24 -11.87 -13.68
C ILE A 27 -9.61 -11.08 -12.52
N ALA A 28 -8.68 -10.17 -12.81
CA ALA A 28 -8.02 -9.30 -11.85
C ALA A 28 -7.84 -7.91 -12.45
N ALA A 29 -7.77 -6.90 -11.57
CA ALA A 29 -7.38 -5.54 -11.93
C ALA A 29 -5.93 -5.31 -11.51
N LEU A 30 -5.12 -4.78 -12.43
CA LEU A 30 -3.77 -4.31 -12.13
C LEU A 30 -3.78 -2.78 -12.20
N GLY A 31 -3.28 -2.12 -11.16
CA GLY A 31 -3.09 -0.68 -11.12
C GLY A 31 -1.62 -0.35 -10.97
N GLN A 32 -1.15 0.66 -11.71
CA GLN A 32 0.11 1.33 -11.42
C GLN A 32 -0.17 2.50 -10.49
N CYS A 33 0.57 2.57 -9.38
CA CYS A 33 0.38 3.52 -8.32
C CYS A 33 1.61 4.42 -8.17
N GLU A 34 1.38 5.72 -8.09
CA GLU A 34 2.40 6.71 -7.73
C GLU A 34 2.19 7.11 -6.27
N LEU A 35 3.26 7.03 -5.47
CA LEU A 35 3.28 7.46 -4.08
C LEU A 35 3.92 8.84 -4.03
N THR A 36 3.20 9.80 -3.44
CA THR A 36 3.57 11.22 -3.42
C THR A 36 3.57 11.75 -2.00
N LEU A 37 4.61 12.52 -1.64
CA LEU A 37 4.64 13.35 -0.44
C LEU A 37 4.58 14.82 -0.89
N GLY A 38 3.50 15.53 -0.55
CA GLY A 38 3.25 16.85 -1.11
C GLY A 38 3.09 16.81 -2.64
N SER A 39 4.06 17.34 -3.38
CA SER A 39 4.11 17.31 -4.85
C SER A 39 5.21 16.42 -5.42
N GLU A 40 5.99 15.75 -4.57
CA GLU A 40 7.11 14.92 -4.99
C GLU A 40 6.72 13.45 -5.06
N VAL A 41 6.90 12.81 -6.23
CA VAL A 41 6.72 11.37 -6.38
C VAL A 41 7.95 10.66 -5.83
N ILE A 42 7.76 9.94 -4.72
CA ILE A 42 8.86 9.30 -3.99
C ILE A 42 9.00 7.81 -4.32
N ALA A 43 7.94 7.19 -4.83
CA ALA A 43 7.96 5.77 -5.22
C ALA A 43 6.85 5.43 -6.23
N THR A 44 7.03 4.31 -6.92
CA THR A 44 5.98 3.68 -7.72
C THR A 44 5.76 2.24 -7.26
N ALA A 45 4.53 1.77 -7.36
CA ALA A 45 4.15 0.41 -7.00
C ALA A 45 3.10 -0.13 -7.98
N THR A 46 2.94 -1.45 -8.00
CA THR A 46 1.83 -2.10 -8.72
C THR A 46 0.91 -2.79 -7.73
N VAL A 47 -0.40 -2.53 -7.85
CA VAL A 47 -1.43 -3.16 -7.02
C VAL A 47 -2.21 -4.14 -7.87
N ARG A 48 -2.24 -5.41 -7.47
CA ARG A 48 -3.09 -6.43 -8.10
C ARG A 48 -4.28 -6.72 -7.19
N SER A 49 -5.48 -6.40 -7.67
CA SER A 49 -6.74 -6.66 -6.98
C SER A 49 -7.46 -7.84 -7.61
N PHE A 50 -8.00 -8.71 -6.77
CA PHE A 50 -8.84 -9.84 -7.17
C PHE A 50 -10.27 -9.58 -6.70
N TYR A 51 -11.24 -9.96 -7.52
CA TYR A 51 -12.65 -9.92 -7.14
C TYR A 51 -13.00 -11.23 -6.45
N ILE A 52 -13.54 -11.15 -5.24
CA ILE A 52 -14.06 -12.29 -4.49
C ILE A 52 -15.58 -12.19 -4.38
N THR A 53 -16.25 -13.33 -4.31
CA THR A 53 -17.65 -13.36 -3.88
C THR A 53 -17.71 -13.07 -2.39
N VAL A 54 -18.56 -12.13 -1.99
CA VAL A 54 -18.77 -11.82 -0.56
C VAL A 54 -19.31 -13.08 0.14
N PRO A 55 -18.65 -13.58 1.20
CA PRO A 55 -19.15 -14.70 1.99
C PRO A 55 -20.50 -14.38 2.64
N ALA A 56 -21.29 -15.41 2.94
CA ALA A 56 -22.59 -15.22 3.63
C ALA A 56 -22.41 -14.59 5.02
N ASP A 57 -21.34 -14.95 5.71
CA ASP A 57 -20.97 -14.44 7.02
C ASP A 57 -19.57 -13.80 6.97
N LEU A 58 -19.45 -12.59 7.51
CA LEU A 58 -18.18 -11.90 7.68
C LEU A 58 -17.75 -12.01 9.14
N ALA A 59 -16.54 -12.51 9.38
CA ALA A 59 -15.94 -12.41 10.70
C ALA A 59 -15.71 -10.92 11.03
N ALA A 60 -16.00 -10.52 12.26
CA ALA A 60 -15.63 -9.19 12.74
C ALA A 60 -14.10 -9.03 12.62
N TRP A 61 -13.67 -7.88 12.13
CA TRP A 61 -12.26 -7.53 12.20
C TRP A 61 -11.86 -7.41 13.68
N PRO A 62 -10.71 -7.96 14.09
CA PRO A 62 -10.30 -7.88 15.48
C PRO A 62 -10.00 -6.43 15.87
N ASP A 63 -10.43 -6.02 17.08
CA ASP A 63 -10.16 -4.68 17.61
C ASP A 63 -8.67 -4.48 17.94
N GLU A 64 -7.95 -5.57 18.21
CA GLU A 64 -6.53 -5.57 18.53
C GLU A 64 -5.72 -6.33 17.47
N PRO A 65 -4.50 -5.89 17.14
CA PRO A 65 -3.61 -6.62 16.24
C PRO A 65 -3.33 -8.03 16.79
N ALA A 66 -3.72 -9.06 16.03
CA ALA A 66 -3.38 -10.44 16.32
C ALA A 66 -2.32 -10.94 15.33
N GLY A 67 -1.22 -11.51 15.84
CA GLY A 67 -0.15 -12.06 15.01
C GLY A 67 1.25 -11.84 15.60
N SER A 68 2.26 -12.41 14.94
CA SER A 68 3.65 -12.09 15.22
C SER A 68 3.96 -10.65 14.80
N LEU A 69 4.77 -9.94 15.59
CA LEU A 69 5.31 -8.65 15.18
C LEU A 69 6.00 -8.78 13.80
N PRO A 70 5.99 -7.72 12.98
CA PRO A 70 6.81 -7.68 11.77
C PRO A 70 8.25 -8.07 12.08
N GLY A 71 8.91 -8.75 11.15
CA GLY A 71 10.34 -9.07 11.27
C GLY A 71 11.21 -7.81 11.35
N THR A 72 12.54 -7.99 11.35
CA THR A 72 13.51 -6.89 11.42
C THR A 72 13.15 -5.77 10.44
N GLY A 73 13.13 -4.53 10.93
CA GLY A 73 12.78 -3.37 10.12
C GLY A 73 13.76 -3.20 8.96
N LEU A 74 13.31 -2.57 7.87
CA LEU A 74 14.16 -2.31 6.70
C LEU A 74 15.41 -1.47 7.02
N ALA A 75 15.35 -0.63 8.06
CA ALA A 75 16.48 0.16 8.54
C ALA A 75 17.55 -0.67 9.28
N ASP A 76 17.22 -1.90 9.68
CA ASP A 76 18.05 -2.80 10.48
C ASP A 76 18.56 -4.00 9.67
N LEU A 77 18.43 -3.95 8.33
CA LEU A 77 18.95 -4.94 7.38
C LEU A 77 20.36 -4.59 6.89
#